data_AF-R5TPF4-F1
#
_entry.id   AF-R5TPF4-F1
#
_cell.length_a   1.000
_cell.length_b   1.000
_cell.length_c   1.000
_cell.angle_alpha   90.00
_cell.angle_beta   90.00
_cell.angle_gamma   90.00
#
_symmetry.space_group_name_H-M   'P 1'
#
loop_
_entity.id
_entity.type
_entity.pdbx_description
1 polymer ?
#
loop_
_entity_poly.entity_id
_entity_poly.type
_entity_poly.pdbx_seq_one_letter_code
_entity_poly.pdbx_strand_id
1 'polypeptide(L)'
;MRNACAKAKAANPDLAIDGELQFDAAVSPRVAQTKCPDSKVAGHANTFIFPDINAGNIGYKIAQRLGGFDAYGPILLGLNAPINDLSRGCNALEVYSMAIITAALS
;
A
#
# COMPACT_ATOMS: atom_id res chain seq x y z
N MET A 1 -12.11 -3.10 -8.96
CA MET A 1 -11.05 -3.83 -8.23
C MET A 1 -11.14 -5.36 -8.36
N ARG A 2 -12.34 -5.96 -8.40
CA ARG A 2 -12.51 -7.43 -8.53
C ARG A 2 -11.68 -8.11 -9.64
N ASN A 3 -11.70 -7.61 -10.87
CA ASN A 3 -10.90 -8.15 -11.98
C ASN A 3 -9.38 -8.08 -11.71
N ALA A 4 -8.91 -6.96 -11.13
CA ALA A 4 -7.50 -6.80 -10.79
C ALA A 4 -7.06 -7.80 -9.72
N CYS A 5 -7.88 -8.02 -8.69
CA CYS A 5 -7.64 -9.04 -7.65
C CYS A 5 -7.53 -10.45 -8.26
N ALA A 6 -8.47 -10.83 -9.15
CA ALA A 6 -8.44 -12.13 -9.82
C ALA A 6 -7.16 -12.34 -10.64
N LYS A 7 -6.74 -11.32 -11.42
CA LYS A 7 -5.49 -11.37 -12.18
C LYS A 7 -4.25 -11.44 -11.29
N ALA A 8 -4.22 -10.69 -10.19
CA ALA A 8 -3.09 -10.69 -9.27
C ALA A 8 -2.93 -12.06 -8.56
N LYS A 9 -4.04 -12.65 -8.10
CA LYS A 9 -4.07 -14.03 -7.56
C LYS A 9 -3.59 -15.06 -8.57
N ALA A 10 -4.00 -14.95 -9.83
CA ALA A 10 -3.57 -15.87 -10.89
C ALA A 10 -2.08 -15.72 -11.23
N ALA A 11 -1.56 -14.49 -11.23
CA ALA A 11 -0.15 -14.22 -11.52
C ALA A 11 0.79 -14.61 -10.38
N ASN A 12 0.32 -14.54 -9.12
CA ASN A 12 1.11 -14.87 -7.93
C ASN A 12 0.27 -15.68 -6.92
N PRO A 13 0.03 -16.99 -7.16
CA PRO A 13 -0.86 -17.81 -6.34
C PRO A 13 -0.42 -17.96 -4.87
N ASP A 14 0.87 -17.81 -4.60
CA ASP A 14 1.43 -17.96 -3.25
C ASP A 14 1.25 -16.71 -2.38
N LEU A 15 0.94 -15.55 -2.98
CA LEU A 15 0.70 -14.32 -2.24
C LEU A 15 -0.71 -14.31 -1.65
N ALA A 16 -0.81 -13.94 -0.38
CA ALA A 16 -2.09 -13.68 0.28
C ALA A 16 -2.70 -12.37 -0.25
N ILE A 17 -3.52 -12.49 -1.28
CA ILE A 17 -4.21 -11.37 -1.94
C ILE A 17 -5.71 -11.54 -1.73
N ASP A 18 -6.44 -10.47 -1.44
CA ASP A 18 -7.90 -10.52 -1.47
C ASP A 18 -8.55 -9.19 -1.87
N GLY A 19 -9.79 -9.26 -2.33
CA GLY A 19 -10.52 -8.10 -2.82
C GLY A 19 -11.82 -8.43 -3.55
N GLU A 20 -12.75 -7.50 -3.67
CA GLU A 20 -12.68 -6.13 -3.13
C GLU A 20 -12.98 -6.07 -1.63
N LEU A 21 -12.24 -5.21 -0.92
CA LEU A 21 -12.40 -5.00 0.52
C LEU A 21 -12.60 -3.51 0.79
N GLN A 22 -13.55 -3.21 1.67
CA GLN A 22 -13.62 -1.90 2.31
C GLN A 22 -12.49 -1.77 3.34
N PHE A 23 -12.04 -0.55 3.64
CA PHE A 23 -10.90 -0.33 4.53
C PHE A 23 -11.13 -0.89 5.94
N ASP A 24 -12.35 -0.74 6.48
CA ASP A 24 -12.73 -1.30 7.79
C ASP A 24 -12.62 -2.83 7.82
N ALA A 25 -13.10 -3.51 6.78
CA ALA A 25 -12.96 -4.97 6.63
C ALA A 25 -11.49 -5.38 6.45
N ALA A 26 -10.66 -4.56 5.81
CA ALA A 26 -9.24 -4.86 5.62
C ALA A 26 -8.43 -4.83 6.92
N VAL A 27 -8.76 -3.93 7.86
CA VAL A 27 -7.93 -3.69 9.07
C VAL A 27 -8.54 -4.14 10.39
N SER A 28 -9.86 -4.34 10.46
CA SER A 28 -10.55 -4.74 11.70
C SER A 28 -10.90 -6.23 11.69
N PRO A 29 -10.28 -7.07 12.53
CA PRO A 29 -10.64 -8.49 12.64
C PRO A 29 -12.12 -8.71 12.94
N ARG A 30 -12.71 -7.84 13.77
CA ARG A 30 -14.14 -7.88 14.11
C ARG A 30 -15.03 -7.66 12.89
N VAL A 31 -14.74 -6.64 12.08
CA VAL A 31 -15.52 -6.36 10.86
C VAL A 31 -15.30 -7.44 9.82
N ALA A 32 -14.06 -7.92 9.67
CA ALA A 32 -13.69 -9.00 8.76
C ALA A 32 -14.45 -10.28 9.07
N GLN A 33 -14.58 -10.67 10.34
CA GLN A 33 -15.32 -11.87 10.74
C GLN A 33 -16.79 -11.83 10.29
N THR A 34 -17.40 -10.64 10.22
CA THR A 34 -18.78 -10.47 9.74
C THR A 34 -18.87 -10.35 8.22
N LYS A 35 -18.01 -9.54 7.59
CA LYS A 35 -18.10 -9.20 6.16
C LYS A 35 -17.35 -10.17 5.24
N CYS A 36 -16.28 -10.78 5.73
CA CYS A 36 -15.30 -11.56 4.95
C CYS A 36 -14.74 -12.76 5.75
N PRO A 37 -15.59 -13.65 6.31
CA PRO A 37 -15.18 -14.67 7.28
C PRO A 37 -14.13 -15.66 6.75
N ASP A 38 -14.12 -15.94 5.44
CA ASP A 38 -13.21 -16.90 4.82
C ASP A 38 -11.93 -16.26 4.25
N SER A 39 -11.79 -14.93 4.41
CA SER A 39 -10.64 -14.21 3.90
C SER A 39 -9.40 -14.44 4.76
N LYS A 40 -8.29 -14.78 4.13
CA LYS A 40 -6.97 -14.86 4.78
C LYS A 40 -6.27 -13.49 4.91
N VAL A 41 -6.89 -12.42 4.38
CA VAL A 41 -6.31 -11.06 4.32
C VAL A 41 -7.14 -10.07 5.11
N ALA A 42 -8.47 -10.14 5.04
CA ALA A 42 -9.35 -9.22 5.76
C ALA A 42 -9.09 -9.27 7.27
N GLY A 43 -9.09 -8.11 7.92
CA GLY A 43 -8.79 -7.92 9.34
C GLY A 43 -7.29 -7.85 9.66
N HIS A 44 -6.42 -8.21 8.72
CA HIS A 44 -4.97 -8.31 8.92
C HIS A 44 -4.16 -7.69 7.78
N ALA A 45 -4.81 -6.94 6.89
CA ALA A 45 -4.14 -6.38 5.71
C ALA A 45 -3.03 -5.41 6.11
N ASN A 46 -1.85 -5.57 5.51
CA ASN A 46 -0.69 -4.71 5.69
C ASN A 46 -0.28 -3.97 4.39
N THR A 47 -0.89 -4.34 3.26
CA THR A 47 -0.62 -3.78 1.93
C THR A 47 -1.95 -3.36 1.30
N PHE A 48 -2.06 -2.10 0.90
CA PHE A 48 -3.30 -1.53 0.37
C PHE A 48 -3.12 -1.12 -1.09
N ILE A 49 -3.87 -1.75 -1.99
CA ILE A 49 -3.91 -1.40 -3.41
C ILE A 49 -5.15 -0.55 -3.68
N PHE A 50 -4.93 0.71 -4.03
CA PHE A 50 -6.01 1.66 -4.30
C PHE A 50 -6.53 1.55 -5.74
N PRO A 51 -7.80 1.88 -5.99
CA PRO A 51 -8.40 1.80 -7.32
C PRO A 51 -7.84 2.82 -8.32
N ASP A 52 -7.35 3.95 -7.81
CA ASP A 52 -6.76 5.03 -8.61
C ASP A 52 -5.85 5.91 -7.75
N ILE A 53 -5.19 6.86 -8.42
CA ILE A 53 -4.25 7.81 -7.80
C ILE A 53 -4.92 8.80 -6.84
N ASN A 54 -6.19 9.14 -7.04
CA ASN A 54 -6.91 10.06 -6.16
C ASN A 54 -7.16 9.37 -4.81
N ALA A 55 -7.67 8.14 -4.83
CA ALA A 55 -7.89 7.34 -3.64
C ALA A 55 -6.58 7.08 -2.88
N GLY A 56 -5.50 6.73 -3.60
CA GLY A 56 -4.17 6.56 -3.01
C GLY A 56 -3.65 7.83 -2.35
N ASN A 57 -3.64 8.95 -3.09
CA ASN A 57 -3.12 10.23 -2.59
C ASN A 57 -3.91 10.79 -1.39
N ILE A 58 -5.24 10.67 -1.43
CA ILE A 58 -6.09 11.08 -0.31
C ILE A 58 -5.85 10.13 0.89
N GLY A 59 -5.87 8.82 0.65
CA GLY A 59 -5.74 7.81 1.70
C GLY A 59 -4.43 7.92 2.48
N TYR A 60 -3.28 7.98 1.80
CA TYR A 60 -2.00 8.06 2.50
C TYR A 60 -1.84 9.39 3.25
N LYS A 61 -2.34 10.50 2.71
CA LYS A 61 -2.30 11.80 3.41
C LYS A 61 -3.21 11.84 4.63
N ILE A 62 -4.37 11.17 4.60
CA ILE A 62 -5.21 10.98 5.79
C ILE A 62 -4.45 10.19 6.85
N ALA A 63 -3.83 9.06 6.48
CA ALA A 63 -3.04 8.23 7.39
C ALA A 63 -1.86 9.02 8.00
N GLN A 64 -1.15 9.81 7.19
CA GLN A 64 -0.06 10.65 7.65
C GLN A 64 -0.54 11.76 8.60
N ARG A 65 -1.55 12.54 8.19
CA ARG A 65 -1.93 13.78 8.89
C ARG A 65 -2.83 13.53 10.10
N LEU A 66 -3.73 12.56 10.03
CA LEU A 66 -4.68 12.26 11.10
C LEU A 66 -4.26 11.04 11.92
N GLY A 67 -3.57 10.07 11.28
CA GLY A 67 -3.10 8.87 11.96
C GLY A 67 -1.72 9.01 12.61
N GLY A 68 -0.98 10.10 12.36
CA GLY A 68 0.35 10.32 12.92
C GLY A 68 1.41 9.36 12.39
N PHE A 69 1.17 8.72 11.24
CA PHE A 69 2.14 7.84 10.58
C PHE A 69 3.16 8.66 9.79
N ASP A 70 4.40 8.18 9.74
CA ASP A 70 5.39 8.65 8.79
C ASP A 70 5.05 8.17 7.37
N ALA A 71 5.34 9.00 6.37
CA ALA A 71 5.14 8.67 4.96
C ALA A 71 6.47 8.76 4.21
N TYR A 72 6.99 7.61 3.78
CA TYR A 72 8.20 7.51 2.98
C TYR A 72 7.84 7.28 1.52
N GLY A 73 8.25 8.20 0.64
CA GLY A 73 8.02 8.07 -0.80
C GLY A 73 7.81 9.41 -1.53
N PRO A 74 7.40 9.34 -2.81
CA PRO A 74 7.03 8.13 -3.55
C PRO A 74 8.23 7.20 -3.81
N ILE A 75 8.02 5.88 -3.67
CA ILE A 75 8.99 4.85 -4.07
C ILE A 75 8.52 4.27 -5.40
N LEU A 76 9.34 4.39 -6.44
CA LEU A 76 9.08 3.82 -7.77
C LEU A 76 9.55 2.37 -7.81
N LEU A 77 8.69 1.49 -8.30
CA LEU A 77 8.94 0.05 -8.43
C LEU A 77 8.73 -0.39 -9.89
N GLY A 78 9.39 -1.49 -10.29
CA GLY A 78 9.25 -2.07 -11.63
C GLY A 78 10.17 -1.47 -12.70
N LEU A 79 11.19 -0.69 -12.30
CA LEU A 79 12.22 -0.17 -13.20
C LEU A 79 13.42 -1.13 -13.28
N ASN A 80 14.17 -1.08 -14.39
CA ASN A 80 15.40 -1.87 -14.55
C ASN A 80 16.57 -1.40 -13.64
N ALA A 81 16.46 -0.19 -13.08
CA ALA A 81 17.39 0.36 -12.12
C ALA A 81 16.61 1.26 -11.14
N PRO A 82 16.99 1.32 -9.85
CA PRO A 82 16.25 2.08 -8.85
C PRO A 82 16.46 3.59 -9.07
N ILE A 83 15.36 4.28 -9.35
CA ILE A 83 15.30 5.73 -9.50
C ILE A 83 14.07 6.18 -8.72
N ASN A 84 14.21 7.18 -7.84
CA ASN A 84 13.11 7.71 -7.05
C ASN A 84 13.00 9.23 -7.21
N ASP A 85 11.77 9.72 -7.25
CA ASP A 85 11.45 11.15 -7.25
C ASP A 85 11.16 11.61 -5.82
N LEU A 86 11.52 12.85 -5.51
CA LEU A 86 11.32 13.45 -4.20
C LEU A 86 10.24 14.53 -4.27
N SER A 87 9.39 14.57 -3.24
CA SER A 87 8.42 15.66 -3.12
C SER A 87 9.14 17.01 -3.00
N ARG A 88 8.63 18.04 -3.70
CA ARG A 88 9.11 19.43 -3.59
C ARG A 88 9.15 19.98 -2.15
N GLY A 89 8.35 19.39 -1.26
CA GLY A 89 8.29 19.77 0.15
C GLY A 89 9.12 18.89 1.09
N CYS A 90 10.02 18.05 0.56
CA CYS A 90 10.81 17.15 1.42
C CYS A 90 11.88 17.88 2.24
N ASN A 91 12.17 17.34 3.41
CA ASN A 91 13.24 17.79 4.29
C ASN A 91 14.49 16.89 4.15
N ALA A 92 15.62 17.30 4.73
CA ALA A 92 16.89 16.58 4.63
C ALA A 92 16.84 15.12 5.12
N LEU A 93 16.04 14.82 6.14
CA LEU A 93 15.89 13.46 6.67
C LEU A 93 15.11 12.57 5.71
N GLU A 94 14.08 13.10 5.04
CA GLU A 94 13.34 12.39 4.00
C GLU A 94 14.25 12.08 2.80
N VAL A 95 15.08 13.04 2.38
CA VAL A 95 16.08 12.82 1.30
C VAL A 95 17.07 11.72 1.68
N TYR A 96 17.64 11.78 2.88
CA TYR A 96 18.57 10.77 3.37
C TYR A 96 17.95 9.37 3.44
N SER A 97 16.73 9.28 3.98
CA SER A 97 16.01 8.00 4.09
C SER A 97 15.68 7.42 2.72
N MET A 98 15.24 8.25 1.78
CA MET A 98 14.94 7.82 0.41
C MET A 98 16.19 7.41 -0.36
N ALA A 99 17.35 8.03 -0.12
CA ALA A 99 18.61 7.59 -0.70
C ALA A 99 18.99 6.18 -0.23
N ILE A 100 18.83 5.89 1.06
CA ILE A 100 19.04 4.53 1.62
C ILE A 100 18.08 3.52 0.99
N ILE A 101 16.78 3.86 0.91
CA ILE A 101 15.78 2.99 0.30
C ILE A 101 16.14 2.71 -1.17
N THR A 102 16.53 3.74 -1.93
CA THR A 102 16.93 3.60 -3.34
C THR A 102 18.11 2.64 -3.49
N ALA A 103 19.13 2.77 -2.63
CA ALA A 103 20.28 1.86 -2.64
C ALA A 103 19.89 0.41 -2.29
N ALA A 104 18.91 0.22 -1.41
CA ALA A 104 18.46 -1.10 -0.97
C ALA A 104 17.51 -1.81 -1.96
N LEU A 105 16.95 -1.10 -2.94
CA LEU A 105 16.10 -1.68 -4.00
C LEU A 105 16.92 -2.37 -5.12
N SER A 106 18.26 -2.29 -5.05
CA SER A 106 19.20 -2.83 -6.04
C SER A 106 19.36 -4.34 -5.95
#